data_AF-A0ABD0RAQ3-F1
#
_entry.id   AF-A0ABD0RAQ3-F1
#
_cell.length_a   1.000
_cell.length_b   1.000
_cell.length_c   1.000
_cell.angle_alpha   90.00
_cell.angle_beta   90.00
_cell.angle_gamma   90.00
#
_symmetry.space_group_name_H-M   'P 1'
#
loop_
_entity.id
_entity.type
_entity.pdbx_description
1 polymer ?
#
loop_
_entity_poly.entity_id
_entity_poly.type
_entity_poly.pdbx_seq_one_letter_code
_entity_poly.pdbx_strand_id
1 'polypeptide(L)'
;MNISVEEYKVLFIFDGLDVCHLSLEFKKKVKLCNISESASVDVLLMNLIVGNLLPSALIWITSRPAAADLIPSECVHRVTEVRGFNEPQKEEYFRKRISDQSLANRIISHLKSSRSLYIMCHIPVFCWISAAVLEKICLKYAYSLPLPMYICDQ
;
A
#
# COMPACT_ATOMS: atom_id res chain seq x y z
N MET A 1 -29.87 0.32 17.36
CA MET A 1 -28.70 0.92 18.04
C MET A 1 -28.82 2.41 17.86
N ASN A 2 -29.23 3.15 18.89
CA ASN A 2 -29.47 4.59 18.80
C ASN A 2 -28.16 5.28 19.23
N ILE A 3 -27.37 5.72 18.27
CA ILE A 3 -26.06 6.34 18.52
C ILE A 3 -26.28 7.85 18.48
N SER A 4 -26.13 8.53 19.62
CA SER A 4 -26.01 10.00 19.68
C SER A 4 -24.66 10.40 19.08
N VAL A 5 -24.65 10.71 17.79
CA VAL A 5 -23.45 11.09 17.02
C VAL A 5 -22.75 12.34 17.61
N GLU A 6 -23.46 13.15 18.38
CA GLU A 6 -22.97 14.39 19.00
C GLU A 6 -21.88 14.16 20.08
N GLU A 7 -21.75 12.94 20.62
CA GLU A 7 -20.75 12.63 21.66
C GLU A 7 -19.44 12.00 21.13
N TYR A 8 -19.37 11.60 19.86
CA TYR A 8 -18.25 10.80 19.35
C TYR A 8 -17.57 11.43 18.14
N LYS A 9 -16.24 11.57 18.21
CA LYS A 9 -15.41 11.88 17.04
C LYS A 9 -15.29 10.62 16.18
N VAL A 10 -15.92 10.63 15.02
CA VAL A 10 -15.89 9.52 14.06
C VAL A 10 -14.82 9.77 13.00
N LEU A 11 -14.03 8.75 12.69
CA LEU A 11 -13.09 8.73 11.56
C LEU A 11 -13.44 7.56 10.64
N PHE A 12 -13.73 7.85 9.38
CA PHE A 12 -13.86 6.85 8.33
C PHE A 12 -12.52 6.69 7.60
N ILE A 13 -12.08 5.43 7.43
CA ILE A 13 -10.90 5.09 6.64
C ILE A 13 -11.37 4.27 5.45
N PHE A 14 -11.27 4.82 4.25
CA PHE A 14 -11.57 4.14 2.99
C PHE A 14 -10.26 3.73 2.33
N ASP A 15 -9.93 2.44 2.43
CA ASP A 15 -8.70 1.89 1.88
C ASP A 15 -8.93 1.37 0.45
N GLY A 16 -8.25 1.95 -0.54
CA GLY A 16 -8.28 1.51 -1.93
C GLY A 16 -9.53 1.93 -2.71
N LEU A 17 -9.88 3.22 -2.68
CA LEU A 17 -11.08 3.76 -3.36
C LEU A 17 -11.17 3.38 -4.85
N ASP A 18 -10.03 3.29 -5.53
CA ASP A 18 -9.90 2.95 -6.95
C ASP A 18 -10.26 1.50 -7.29
N VAL A 19 -10.39 0.63 -6.29
CA VAL A 19 -10.76 -0.78 -6.46
C VAL A 19 -12.27 -0.98 -6.30
N CYS A 20 -12.98 -0.05 -5.69
CA CYS A 20 -14.39 -0.21 -5.35
C CYS A 20 -15.36 -0.14 -6.55
N HIS A 21 -14.87 0.21 -7.76
CA HIS A 21 -15.67 0.33 -8.99
C HIS A 21 -16.95 1.19 -8.83
N LEU A 22 -16.94 2.17 -7.92
CA LEU A 22 -18.07 3.05 -7.64
C LEU A 22 -18.15 4.18 -8.67
N SER A 23 -19.37 4.54 -9.10
CA SER A 23 -19.59 5.71 -9.95
C SER A 23 -19.69 6.98 -9.09
N LEU A 24 -18.56 7.63 -8.84
CA LEU A 24 -18.49 8.85 -8.04
C LEU A 24 -18.79 10.09 -8.89
N GLU A 25 -20.07 10.30 -9.19
CA GLU A 25 -20.54 11.44 -9.99
C GLU A 25 -20.96 12.62 -9.10
N PHE A 26 -19.99 13.34 -8.55
CA PHE A 26 -20.25 14.51 -7.67
C PHE A 26 -21.04 15.65 -8.33
N LYS A 27 -21.15 15.67 -9.68
CA LYS A 27 -21.99 16.62 -10.42
C LYS A 27 -23.49 16.33 -10.28
N LYS A 28 -23.88 15.08 -10.00
CA LYS A 28 -25.28 14.71 -9.79
C LYS A 28 -25.71 15.22 -8.40
N LYS A 29 -26.78 16.01 -8.38
CA LYS A 29 -27.32 16.64 -7.15
C LYS A 29 -28.15 15.67 -6.29
N VAL A 30 -27.63 14.48 -5.98
CA VAL A 30 -28.30 13.56 -5.04
C VAL A 30 -27.88 13.94 -3.63
N LYS A 31 -28.75 14.66 -2.92
CA LYS A 31 -28.52 15.12 -1.55
C LYS A 31 -29.23 14.20 -0.55
N LEU A 32 -28.45 13.54 0.29
CA LEU A 32 -28.93 12.66 1.36
C LEU A 32 -28.60 13.30 2.71
N CYS A 33 -29.64 13.68 3.47
CA CYS A 33 -29.49 14.32 4.78
C CYS A 33 -29.94 13.43 5.95
N ASN A 34 -30.80 12.45 5.66
CA ASN A 34 -31.35 11.56 6.68
C ASN A 34 -30.47 10.32 6.81
N ILE A 35 -29.90 10.11 8.00
CA ILE A 35 -29.01 8.97 8.28
C ILE A 35 -29.75 7.62 8.26
N SER A 36 -31.06 7.62 8.45
CA SER A 36 -31.90 6.41 8.44
C SER A 36 -32.38 6.04 7.05
N GLU A 37 -32.13 6.86 6.04
CA GLU A 37 -32.55 6.61 4.66
C GLU A 37 -31.58 5.66 3.95
N SER A 38 -32.14 4.60 3.36
CA SER A 38 -31.37 3.64 2.58
C SER A 38 -30.94 4.23 1.25
N ALA A 39 -29.66 4.11 0.92
CA ALA A 39 -29.11 4.51 -0.37
C ALA A 39 -28.02 3.53 -0.83
N SER A 40 -27.64 3.61 -2.10
CA SER A 40 -26.51 2.84 -2.62
C SER A 40 -25.18 3.34 -2.05
N VAL A 41 -24.16 2.48 -2.06
CA VAL A 41 -22.86 2.76 -1.42
C VAL A 41 -22.15 3.97 -2.02
N ASP A 42 -22.24 4.15 -3.34
CA ASP A 42 -21.73 5.32 -4.06
C ASP A 42 -22.41 6.61 -3.58
N VAL A 43 -23.74 6.60 -3.43
CA VAL A 43 -24.50 7.75 -2.93
C VAL A 43 -24.14 8.08 -1.48
N LEU A 44 -24.03 7.06 -0.62
CA LEU A 44 -23.60 7.23 0.77
C LEU A 44 -22.20 7.84 0.86
N LEU A 45 -21.24 7.28 0.11
CA LEU A 45 -19.86 7.75 0.11
C LEU A 45 -19.74 9.19 -0.39
N MET A 46 -20.42 9.54 -1.49
CA MET A 46 -20.44 10.91 -1.99
C MET A 46 -21.02 11.88 -0.95
N ASN A 47 -22.12 11.52 -0.29
CA ASN A 47 -22.75 12.38 0.71
C ASN A 47 -21.95 12.49 2.02
N LEU A 48 -21.16 11.49 2.39
CA LEU A 48 -20.17 11.58 3.46
C LEU A 48 -19.02 12.53 3.08
N ILE A 49 -18.45 12.38 1.88
CA ILE A 49 -17.34 13.22 1.39
C ILE A 49 -17.75 14.69 1.26
N VAL A 50 -18.95 14.95 0.74
CA VAL A 50 -19.52 16.31 0.62
C VAL A 50 -19.95 16.88 1.98
N GLY A 51 -20.14 16.03 3.00
CA GLY A 51 -20.56 16.44 4.34
C GLY A 51 -22.07 16.64 4.52
N ASN A 52 -22.90 16.12 3.61
CA ASN A 52 -24.36 16.08 3.80
C ASN A 52 -24.77 15.07 4.89
N LEU A 53 -23.97 14.01 5.04
CA LEU A 53 -24.07 13.04 6.12
C LEU A 53 -22.89 13.21 7.08
N LEU A 54 -23.18 13.21 8.38
CA LEU A 54 -22.17 13.23 9.44
C LEU A 54 -21.12 14.36 9.24
N PRO A 55 -21.52 15.63 9.19
CA PRO A 55 -20.63 16.75 8.82
C PRO A 55 -19.40 16.92 9.74
N SER A 56 -19.46 16.37 10.97
CA SER A 56 -18.35 16.40 11.93
C SER A 56 -17.39 15.22 11.80
N ALA A 57 -17.64 14.26 10.90
CA ALA A 57 -16.79 13.10 10.73
C ALA A 57 -15.51 13.43 9.97
N LEU A 58 -14.41 12.80 10.36
CA LEU A 58 -13.16 12.84 9.63
C LEU A 58 -13.14 11.71 8.59
N ILE A 59 -12.51 11.96 7.45
CA ILE A 59 -12.40 10.99 6.36
C ILE A 59 -10.94 10.89 5.92
N TRP A 60 -10.41 9.67 5.90
CA TRP A 60 -9.11 9.33 5.33
C TRP A 60 -9.33 8.38 4.16
N ILE A 61 -8.84 8.74 2.97
CA ILE A 61 -8.94 7.92 1.77
C ILE A 61 -7.54 7.55 1.30
N THR A 62 -7.30 6.27 1.03
CA THR A 62 -6.14 5.83 0.24
C THR A 62 -6.63 5.46 -1.16
N SER A 63 -5.90 5.91 -2.17
CA SER A 63 -6.22 5.58 -3.56
C SER A 63 -5.05 5.88 -4.50
N ARG A 64 -5.11 5.30 -5.70
CA ARG A 64 -4.33 5.79 -6.84
C ARG A 64 -4.77 7.22 -7.21
N PRO A 65 -3.84 8.08 -7.70
CA PRO A 65 -4.15 9.48 -8.03
C PRO A 65 -5.38 9.65 -8.93
N ALA A 66 -5.50 8.83 -9.98
CA ALA A 66 -6.60 8.94 -10.95
C ALA A 66 -8.02 8.83 -10.35
N ALA A 67 -8.20 8.09 -9.26
CA ALA A 67 -9.50 8.01 -8.58
C ALA A 67 -9.64 9.07 -7.49
N ALA A 68 -8.55 9.46 -6.81
CA ALA A 68 -8.56 10.57 -5.86
C ALA A 68 -8.90 11.91 -6.55
N ASP A 69 -8.44 12.10 -7.78
CA ASP A 69 -8.71 13.30 -8.60
C ASP A 69 -10.18 13.47 -8.99
N LEU A 70 -11.01 12.43 -8.81
CA LEU A 70 -12.46 12.51 -8.99
C LEU A 70 -13.15 13.24 -7.84
N ILE A 71 -12.50 13.34 -6.68
CA ILE A 71 -13.05 14.01 -5.50
C ILE A 71 -12.92 15.52 -5.69
N PRO A 72 -14.00 16.30 -5.48
CA PRO A 72 -13.93 17.76 -5.58
C PRO A 72 -12.90 18.34 -4.60
N SER A 73 -12.03 19.22 -5.11
CA SER A 73 -10.93 19.80 -4.33
C SER A 73 -11.41 20.57 -3.09
N GLU A 74 -12.61 21.13 -3.15
CA GLU A 74 -13.28 21.82 -2.05
C GLU A 74 -13.62 20.91 -0.87
N CYS A 75 -13.70 19.59 -1.08
CA CYS A 75 -13.91 18.60 -0.04
C CYS A 75 -12.59 18.10 0.58
N VAL A 76 -11.43 18.47 0.02
CA VAL A 76 -10.13 17.91 0.40
C VAL A 76 -9.30 18.92 1.20
N HIS A 77 -9.11 18.62 2.48
CA HIS A 77 -8.31 19.46 3.38
C HIS A 77 -6.80 19.23 3.25
N ARG A 78 -6.38 17.99 2.97
CA ARG A 78 -4.96 17.61 2.88
C ARG A 78 -4.79 16.45 1.92
N VAL A 79 -3.75 16.54 1.10
CA VAL A 79 -3.26 15.44 0.25
C VAL A 79 -1.87 15.04 0.73
N THR A 80 -1.61 13.74 0.81
CA THR A 80 -0.27 13.21 1.12
C THR A 80 0.08 12.14 0.09
N GLU A 81 1.21 12.34 -0.60
CA GLU A 81 1.72 11.39 -1.58
C GLU A 81 2.67 10.39 -0.90
N VAL A 82 2.40 9.09 -1.06
CA VAL A 82 3.27 8.02 -0.57
C VAL A 82 4.23 7.60 -1.69
N ARG A 83 5.50 8.00 -1.58
CA ARG A 83 6.50 7.80 -2.64
C ARG A 83 7.31 6.50 -2.55
N GLY A 84 7.21 5.73 -1.47
CA GLY A 84 8.02 4.52 -1.28
C GLY A 84 9.35 4.78 -0.57
N PHE A 85 10.34 3.92 -0.76
CA PHE A 85 11.60 3.91 -0.01
C PHE A 85 12.73 4.69 -0.69
N ASN A 86 13.37 5.58 0.06
CA ASN A 86 14.67 6.14 -0.31
C ASN A 86 15.81 5.12 -0.14
N GLU A 87 17.02 5.44 -0.59
CA GLU A 87 18.13 4.49 -0.59
C GLU A 87 18.47 3.91 0.81
N PRO A 88 18.55 4.70 1.90
CA PRO A 88 18.72 4.16 3.24
C PRO A 88 17.59 3.22 3.68
N GLN A 89 16.33 3.58 3.39
CA GLN A 89 15.15 2.78 3.77
C GLN A 89 15.10 1.43 3.04
N LYS A 90 15.59 1.36 1.80
CA LYS A 90 15.72 0.08 1.08
C LYS A 90 16.62 -0.86 1.85
N GLU A 91 17.83 -0.42 2.22
CA GLU A 91 18.77 -1.27 2.95
C GLU A 91 18.26 -1.64 4.34
N GLU A 92 17.66 -0.68 5.04
CA GLU A 92 17.04 -0.91 6.34
C GLU A 92 15.95 -1.98 6.27
N TYR A 93 15.13 -1.97 5.22
CA TYR A 93 14.12 -3.02 4.99
C TYR A 93 14.75 -4.41 4.94
N PHE A 94 15.81 -4.60 4.14
CA PHE A 94 16.47 -5.90 4.02
C PHE A 94 17.13 -6.34 5.33
N ARG A 95 17.81 -5.43 6.04
CA ARG A 95 18.44 -5.73 7.35
C ARG A 95 17.43 -6.10 8.44
N LYS A 96 16.25 -5.47 8.42
CA LYS A 96 15.15 -5.79 9.35
C LYS A 96 14.44 -7.09 8.99
N ARG A 97 14.32 -7.40 7.70
CA ARG A 97 13.56 -8.57 7.22
C ARG A 97 14.34 -9.88 7.32
N ILE A 98 15.66 -9.84 7.15
CA ILE A 98 16.54 -11.00 7.12
C ILE A 98 17.35 -11.03 8.43
N SER A 99 17.10 -12.02 9.27
CA SER A 99 17.74 -12.11 10.60
C SER A 99 19.25 -12.29 10.51
N ASP A 100 19.73 -13.10 9.56
CA ASP A 100 21.17 -13.26 9.30
C ASP A 100 21.74 -12.02 8.60
N GLN A 101 22.50 -11.22 9.34
CA GLN A 101 23.07 -9.97 8.85
C GLN A 101 24.14 -10.20 7.76
N SER A 102 24.83 -11.35 7.75
CA SER A 102 25.78 -11.67 6.69
C SER A 102 25.07 -11.92 5.36
N LEU A 103 23.95 -12.66 5.42
CA LEU A 103 23.07 -12.91 4.29
C LEU A 103 22.41 -11.63 3.81
N ALA A 104 21.90 -10.80 4.73
CA ALA A 104 21.30 -9.51 4.42
C ALA A 104 22.28 -8.60 3.66
N ASN A 105 23.52 -8.46 4.16
CA ASN A 105 24.55 -7.66 3.50
C ASN A 105 24.91 -8.20 2.11
N ARG A 106 24.98 -9.53 1.94
CA ARG A 106 25.23 -10.15 0.63
C ARG A 106 24.11 -9.87 -0.36
N ILE A 107 22.85 -9.99 0.08
CA ILE A 107 21.67 -9.68 -0.72
C ILE A 107 21.64 -8.20 -1.13
N ILE A 108 21.90 -7.29 -0.19
CA ILE A 108 21.99 -5.85 -0.47
C ILE A 108 23.08 -5.57 -1.52
N SER A 109 24.23 -6.23 -1.40
CA SER A 109 25.32 -6.10 -2.39
C SER A 109 24.90 -6.59 -3.78
N HIS A 110 24.24 -7.74 -3.87
CA HIS A 110 23.71 -8.25 -5.14
C HIS A 110 22.64 -7.33 -5.73
N LEU A 111 21.75 -6.78 -4.91
CA LEU A 111 20.78 -5.78 -5.33
C LEU A 111 21.46 -4.55 -5.93
N LYS A 112 22.46 -3.98 -5.25
CA LYS A 112 23.21 -2.83 -5.74
C LYS A 112 23.98 -3.10 -7.03
N SER A 113 24.42 -4.34 -7.28
CA SER A 113 25.05 -4.71 -8.55
C SER A 113 24.07 -4.71 -9.74
N SER A 114 22.75 -4.82 -9.48
CA SER A 114 21.70 -4.74 -10.49
C SER A 114 20.96 -3.41 -10.42
N ARG A 115 21.38 -2.46 -11.26
CA ARG A 115 20.78 -1.12 -11.30
C ARG A 115 19.26 -1.15 -11.44
N SER A 116 18.72 -1.97 -12.34
CA SER A 116 17.27 -2.05 -12.56
C SER A 116 16.52 -2.58 -11.34
N LEU A 117 17.03 -3.64 -10.70
CA LEU A 117 16.40 -4.21 -9.52
C LEU A 117 16.44 -3.23 -8.34
N TYR A 118 17.58 -2.57 -8.13
CA TYR A 118 17.75 -1.58 -7.08
C TYR A 118 16.85 -0.35 -7.24
N ILE A 119 16.60 0.09 -8.49
CA ILE A 119 15.63 1.14 -8.80
C ILE A 119 14.20 0.68 -8.51
N MET A 120 13.82 -0.53 -8.93
CA MET A 120 12.47 -1.08 -8.67
C MET A 120 12.17 -1.17 -7.17
N CYS A 121 13.16 -1.49 -6.34
CA CYS A 121 13.05 -1.50 -4.88
C CYS A 121 12.74 -0.14 -4.23
N HIS A 122 12.61 0.93 -5.00
CA HIS A 122 11.94 2.14 -4.50
C HIS A 122 10.49 1.85 -4.06
N ILE A 123 9.81 0.95 -4.76
CA ILE A 123 8.45 0.54 -4.40
C ILE A 123 8.54 -0.64 -3.40
N PRO A 124 7.94 -0.51 -2.18
CA PRO A 124 8.11 -1.51 -1.11
C PRO A 124 7.78 -2.96 -1.46
N VAL A 125 6.79 -3.20 -2.34
CA VAL A 125 6.45 -4.57 -2.77
C VAL A 125 7.62 -5.25 -3.49
N PHE A 126 8.43 -4.52 -4.26
CA PHE A 126 9.61 -5.09 -4.93
C PHE A 126 10.73 -5.39 -3.94
N CYS A 127 10.86 -4.65 -2.84
CA CYS A 127 11.77 -5.04 -1.75
C CYS A 127 11.36 -6.39 -1.16
N TRP A 128 10.07 -6.59 -0.88
CA TRP A 128 9.57 -7.85 -0.34
C TRP A 128 9.79 -9.03 -1.30
N ILE A 129 9.43 -8.85 -2.59
CA ILE A 129 9.64 -9.88 -3.63
C ILE A 129 11.14 -10.21 -3.75
N SER A 130 11.99 -9.19 -3.85
CA SER A 130 13.43 -9.38 -3.99
C SER A 130 14.03 -10.06 -2.77
N ALA A 131 13.60 -9.70 -1.57
CA ALA A 131 14.06 -10.36 -0.34
C ALA A 131 13.71 -11.84 -0.35
N ALA A 132 12.44 -12.18 -0.59
CA ALA A 132 11.97 -13.57 -0.59
C ALA A 132 12.69 -14.43 -1.64
N VAL A 133 12.89 -13.90 -2.85
CA VAL A 133 13.56 -14.62 -3.95
C VAL A 133 15.06 -14.75 -3.69
N LEU A 134 15.74 -13.66 -3.33
CA LEU A 134 17.20 -13.67 -3.16
C LEU A 134 17.64 -14.44 -1.92
N GLU A 135 16.84 -14.44 -0.85
CA GLU A 135 17.06 -15.28 0.33
C GLU A 135 17.06 -16.76 -0.05
N LYS A 136 16.03 -17.22 -0.77
CA LYS A 136 15.93 -18.62 -1.23
C LYS A 136 17.08 -19.02 -2.15
N ILE A 137 17.44 -18.15 -3.10
CA ILE A 137 18.55 -18.34 -4.03
C ILE A 137 19.87 -18.48 -3.24
N CYS A 138 20.16 -17.51 -2.38
CA CYS A 138 21.39 -17.46 -1.60
C CYS A 138 21.57 -18.66 -0.66
N LEU A 139 20.48 -19.14 -0.05
CA LEU A 139 20.50 -20.35 0.77
C LEU A 139 20.76 -21.58 -0.10
N LYS A 140 20.09 -21.71 -1.25
CA LYS A 140 20.31 -22.85 -2.16
C LYS A 140 21.76 -22.96 -2.64
N TYR A 141 22.39 -21.82 -2.97
CA TYR A 141 23.80 -21.79 -3.37
C TYR A 141 24.79 -21.99 -2.21
N ALA A 142 24.38 -21.74 -0.97
CA ALA A 142 25.18 -22.05 0.22
C ALA A 142 25.19 -23.55 0.55
N TYR A 143 24.11 -24.27 0.21
CA TYR A 143 24.00 -25.72 0.40
C TYR A 143 24.43 -26.56 -0.82
N SER A 144 24.71 -25.94 -1.96
CA SER A 144 25.40 -26.61 -3.07
C SER A 144 26.90 -26.73 -2.76
N LEU A 145 27.26 -27.70 -1.93
CA LEU A 145 28.58 -28.34 -1.93
C LEU A 145 28.95 -28.76 -3.36
N PRO A 146 30.26 -28.86 -3.72
CA PRO A 146 30.64 -29.32 -5.05
C PRO A 146 29.95 -30.66 -5.33
N LEU A 147 29.34 -30.78 -6.52
CA LEU A 147 28.76 -32.04 -7.00
C LEU A 147 29.77 -33.18 -6.72
N PRO A 148 29.33 -34.35 -6.21
CA PRO A 148 30.25 -35.45 -5.97
C PRO A 148 30.99 -35.78 -7.28
N MET A 149 32.31 -35.57 -7.25
CA MET A 149 33.21 -35.94 -8.33
C MET A 149 33.41 -37.45 -8.26
N TYR A 150 32.68 -38.20 -9.08
CA TYR A 150 32.93 -39.62 -9.26
C TYR A 150 34.07 -39.77 -10.28
N ILE A 151 35.25 -40.20 -9.81
CA ILE A 151 36.33 -40.69 -10.68
C ILE A 151 36.05 -42.16 -10.94
N CYS A 152 35.97 -42.54 -12.22
CA CYS A 152 35.95 -43.92 -12.66
C CYS A 152 37.30 -44.18 -13.33
N ASP A 153 38.21 -44.88 -12.66
CA ASP A 153 39.42 -45.41 -13.27
C ASP A 153 39.07 -46.68 -14.05
N GLN A 154 39.67 -46.85 -15.24
CA GLN A 154 39.45 -47.96 -16.16
C GLN A 154 39.93 -49.30 -15.62
#